data_AF-Q9FUC8-F1
#
_entry.id   AF-Q9FUC8-F1
#
_cell.length_a   1.000
_cell.length_b   1.000
_cell.length_c   1.000
_cell.angle_alpha   90.00
_cell.angle_beta   90.00
_cell.angle_gamma   90.00
#
_symmetry.space_group_name_H-M   'P 1'
#
loop_
_entity.id
_entity.type
_entity.pdbx_description
1 polymer ?
#
loop_
_entity_poly.entity_id
_entity_poly.type
_entity_poly.pdbx_seq_one_letter_code
_entity_poly.pdbx_strand_id
1 'polypeptide(L)'
;VGERTREGNDLYMEMKESGVINEKNIAESKVALVYGQMNEPPGARMRVRLTALTMAEYFRDVNEQDVLLFIDNIFRFVQAGSEVSALLGRMPSAVGYQPTLSTEMGSLQERITSTKEGSITSIQAVYV
;
A
#
# COMPACT_ATOMS: atom_id res chain seq x y z
N VAL A 1 -2.16 2.37 -5.02
CA VAL A 1 -0.72 2.32 -5.39
C VAL A 1 -0.62 2.15 -6.89
N GLY A 2 -0.19 3.19 -7.59
CA GLY A 2 -0.22 3.21 -9.04
C GLY A 2 -1.64 3.11 -9.59
N GLU A 3 -2.62 3.72 -8.92
CA GLU A 3 -4.00 3.82 -9.39
C GLU A 3 -4.26 5.18 -10.03
N ARG A 4 -5.36 5.27 -10.79
CA ARG A 4 -5.74 6.53 -11.46
C ARG A 4 -6.19 7.55 -10.42
N THR A 5 -5.75 8.79 -10.58
CA THR A 5 -6.17 9.92 -9.72
C THR A 5 -7.70 10.06 -9.66
N ARG A 6 -8.39 9.77 -10.78
CA ARG A 6 -9.86 9.75 -10.84
C ARG A 6 -10.47 8.73 -9.87
N GLU A 7 -10.00 7.49 -9.88
CA GLU A 7 -10.51 6.42 -9.02
C GLU A 7 -10.24 6.73 -7.54
N GLY A 8 -9.08 7.33 -7.23
CA GLY A 8 -8.78 7.80 -5.88
C GLY A 8 -9.73 8.91 -5.41
N ASN A 9 -10.07 9.85 -6.28
CA ASN A 9 -11.02 10.92 -5.98
C ASN A 9 -12.44 10.37 -5.79
N ASP A 10 -12.89 9.48 -6.67
CA ASP A 10 -14.22 8.86 -6.59
C ASP A 10 -14.37 8.10 -5.26
N LEU A 11 -13.37 7.31 -4.87
CA LEU A 11 -13.33 6.62 -3.57
C LEU A 11 -13.37 7.58 -2.38
N TYR A 12 -12.63 8.70 -2.45
CA TYR A 12 -12.63 9.69 -1.38
C TYR A 12 -14.02 10.32 -1.19
N MET A 13 -14.70 10.67 -2.30
CA MET A 13 -16.05 11.20 -2.27
C MET A 13 -17.06 10.17 -1.74
N GLU A 14 -16.96 8.92 -2.16
CA GLU A 14 -17.82 7.84 -1.67
C GLU A 14 -17.64 7.58 -0.16
N MET A 15 -16.39 7.61 0.33
CA MET A 15 -16.08 7.45 1.76
C MET A 15 -16.61 8.62 2.60
N LYS A 16 -16.65 9.81 2.02
CA LYS A 16 -17.26 11.00 2.64
C LYS A 16 -18.78 10.90 2.66
N GLU A 17 -19.40 10.52 1.55
CA GLU A 17 -20.87 10.40 1.44
C GLU A 17 -21.43 9.27 2.32
N SER A 18 -20.69 8.16 2.44
CA SER A 18 -21.03 7.03 3.32
C SER A 18 -20.76 7.31 4.82
N GLY A 19 -20.13 8.43 5.16
CA GLY A 19 -19.83 8.82 6.54
C GLY A 19 -18.66 8.06 7.18
N VAL A 20 -17.88 7.31 6.40
CA VAL A 20 -16.63 6.68 6.87
C VAL A 20 -15.57 7.74 7.16
N ILE A 21 -15.52 8.78 6.32
CA ILE A 21 -14.76 10.01 6.56
C ILE A 21 -15.73 11.09 7.03
N ASN A 22 -15.53 11.57 8.27
CA ASN A 22 -16.31 12.65 8.82
C ASN A 22 -15.56 13.98 8.62
N GLU A 23 -15.95 14.77 7.62
CA GLU A 23 -15.32 16.08 7.35
C GLU A 23 -15.49 17.10 8.47
N LYS A 24 -16.57 17.00 9.26
CA LYS A 24 -16.83 17.92 10.35
C LYS A 24 -16.00 17.57 11.58
N ASN A 25 -15.69 16.29 11.77
CA ASN A 25 -14.82 15.81 12.84
C ASN A 25 -13.86 14.73 12.33
N ILE A 26 -12.69 15.17 11.86
CA ILE A 26 -11.67 14.27 11.30
C ILE A 26 -11.26 13.18 12.31
N ALA A 27 -11.27 13.48 13.61
CA ALA A 27 -10.88 12.53 14.65
C ALA A 27 -11.84 11.33 14.79
N GLU A 28 -13.08 11.45 14.30
CA GLU A 28 -14.05 10.34 14.28
C GLU A 28 -13.98 9.50 13.00
N SER A 29 -13.13 9.88 12.03
CA SER A 29 -12.98 9.13 10.79
C SER A 29 -12.35 7.76 11.04
N LYS A 30 -12.86 6.73 10.36
CA LYS A 30 -12.45 5.33 10.59
C LYS A 30 -11.46 4.80 9.55
N VAL A 31 -11.02 5.65 8.63
CA VAL A 31 -10.16 5.27 7.51
C VAL A 31 -8.99 6.24 7.37
N ALA A 32 -7.82 5.69 7.04
CA ALA A 32 -6.66 6.44 6.59
C ALA A 32 -6.38 6.08 5.12
N LEU A 33 -6.30 7.09 4.26
CA LEU A 33 -6.07 6.91 2.82
C LEU A 33 -4.64 7.32 2.48
N VAL A 34 -3.87 6.39 1.91
CA VAL A 34 -2.50 6.62 1.46
C VAL A 34 -2.42 6.43 -0.05
N TYR A 35 -2.31 7.54 -0.78
CA TYR A 35 -2.25 7.53 -2.24
C TYR A 35 -0.81 7.62 -2.76
N GLY A 36 -0.49 6.74 -3.69
CA GLY A 36 0.66 6.88 -4.58
C GLY A 36 0.12 6.69 -5.98
N GLN A 37 -0.01 7.78 -6.73
CA GLN A 37 -0.70 7.80 -8.02
C GLN A 37 0.21 7.31 -9.16
N MET A 38 -0.37 7.00 -10.32
CA MET A 38 0.41 6.53 -11.48
C MET A 38 1.40 7.57 -12.03
N ASN A 39 1.09 8.86 -11.90
CA ASN A 39 1.93 9.98 -12.33
C ASN A 39 3.15 10.20 -11.44
N GLU A 40 3.22 9.55 -10.28
CA GLU A 40 4.35 9.66 -9.37
C GLU A 40 5.56 8.85 -9.85
N PRO A 41 6.80 9.30 -9.56
CA PRO A 41 8.00 8.59 -9.96
C PRO A 41 8.03 7.18 -9.35
N PRO A 42 8.70 6.22 -10.01
CA PRO A 42 8.68 4.81 -9.59
C PRO A 42 9.21 4.62 -8.16
N GLY A 43 10.15 5.45 -7.69
CA GLY A 43 10.61 5.43 -6.30
C GLY A 43 9.48 5.71 -5.28
N ALA A 44 8.62 6.69 -5.56
CA ALA A 44 7.47 7.00 -4.71
C ALA A 44 6.44 5.85 -4.74
N ARG A 45 6.13 5.32 -5.92
CA ARG A 45 5.22 4.17 -6.10
C ARG A 45 5.72 2.90 -5.41
N MET A 46 7.03 2.69 -5.37
CA MET A 46 7.65 1.56 -4.68
C MET A 46 7.55 1.69 -3.15
N ARG A 47 7.57 2.92 -2.60
CA ARG A 47 7.62 3.14 -1.13
C ARG A 47 6.27 3.37 -0.48
N VAL A 48 5.27 3.86 -1.21
CA VAL A 48 3.97 4.25 -0.64
C VAL A 48 3.28 3.15 0.18
N ARG A 49 3.48 1.87 -0.16
CA ARG A 49 2.94 0.75 0.63
C ARG A 49 3.57 0.60 1.99
N LEU A 50 4.87 0.85 2.08
CA LEU A 50 5.57 0.80 3.35
C LEU A 50 5.05 1.90 4.27
N THR A 51 4.68 3.05 3.72
CA THR A 51 3.99 4.12 4.46
C THR A 51 2.65 3.64 5.01
N ALA A 52 1.79 3.07 4.14
CA ALA A 52 0.49 2.55 4.56
C ALA A 52 0.62 1.42 5.60
N LEU A 53 1.59 0.53 5.41
CA LEU A 53 1.87 -0.56 6.33
C LEU A 53 2.37 -0.05 7.68
N THR A 54 3.22 0.97 7.70
CA THR A 54 3.72 1.57 8.96
C THR A 54 2.56 2.20 9.76
N MET A 55 1.60 2.83 9.07
CA MET A 55 0.38 3.32 9.73
C MET A 55 -0.47 2.17 10.29
N ALA A 56 -0.63 1.08 9.52
CA ALA A 56 -1.36 -0.09 9.98
C ALA A 56 -0.68 -0.79 11.16
N GLU A 57 0.65 -0.89 11.16
CA GLU A 57 1.43 -1.44 12.26
C GLU A 57 1.31 -0.58 13.52
N TYR A 58 1.26 0.75 13.40
CA TYR A 58 1.00 1.61 14.56
C TYR A 58 -0.36 1.29 15.21
N PHE A 59 -1.41 1.12 14.40
CA PHE A 59 -2.72 0.73 14.92
C PHE A 59 -2.73 -0.68 15.53
N ARG A 60 -1.94 -1.61 14.98
CA ARG A 60 -1.80 -2.97 15.50
C ARG A 60 -1.01 -3.02 16.80
N ASP A 61 0.18 -2.42 16.84
CA ASP A 61 1.17 -2.60 17.90
C ASP A 61 1.01 -1.58 19.04
N VAL A 62 0.62 -0.34 18.74
CA VAL A 62 0.51 0.73 19.75
C VAL A 62 -0.92 0.88 20.25
N ASN A 63 -1.89 0.81 19.34
CA ASN A 63 -3.29 0.92 19.73
C ASN A 63 -3.96 -0.44 20.02
N GLU A 64 -3.26 -1.55 19.77
CA GLU A 64 -3.75 -2.92 20.03
C GLU A 64 -5.09 -3.22 19.33
N GLN A 65 -5.22 -2.79 18.07
CA GLN A 65 -6.47 -2.92 17.29
C GLN A 65 -6.35 -3.91 16.14
N ASP A 66 -7.50 -4.45 15.73
CA ASP A 66 -7.64 -5.19 14.48
C ASP A 66 -7.82 -4.21 13.31
N VAL A 67 -6.89 -4.27 12.36
CA VAL A 67 -6.76 -3.31 11.26
C VAL A 67 -7.08 -3.99 9.93
N LEU A 68 -7.93 -3.35 9.13
CA LEU A 68 -8.13 -3.73 7.73
C LEU A 68 -7.18 -2.95 6.83
N LEU A 69 -6.31 -3.66 6.11
CA LEU A 69 -5.35 -3.06 5.18
C LEU A 69 -5.70 -3.39 3.72
N PHE A 70 -6.22 -2.39 3.00
CA PHE A 70 -6.53 -2.51 1.58
C PHE A 70 -5.36 -2.04 0.73
N ILE A 71 -4.83 -2.92 -0.13
CA ILE A 71 -3.76 -2.59 -1.07
C ILE A 71 -4.24 -2.84 -2.50
N ASP A 72 -4.53 -1.76 -3.21
CA ASP A 72 -4.85 -1.80 -4.63
C ASP A 72 -3.79 -1.02 -5.43
N ASN A 73 -3.02 -1.60 -6.36
CA ASN A 73 -2.89 -3.02 -6.69
C ASN A 73 -1.50 -3.56 -6.35
N ILE A 74 -1.34 -4.72 -5.70
CA ILE A 74 -0.03 -5.26 -5.24
C ILE A 74 1.00 -5.38 -6.38
N PHE A 75 0.57 -5.67 -7.60
CA PHE A 75 1.45 -5.77 -8.77
C PHE A 75 2.20 -4.46 -9.08
N ARG A 76 1.60 -3.29 -8.82
CA ARG A 76 2.21 -1.98 -9.12
C ARG A 76 3.51 -1.68 -8.37
N PHE A 77 3.74 -2.33 -7.23
CA PHE A 77 5.01 -2.27 -6.50
C PHE A 77 6.10 -3.09 -7.17
N VAL A 78 5.73 -4.27 -7.68
CA VAL A 78 6.65 -5.10 -8.44
C VAL A 78 7.08 -4.36 -9.69
N GLN A 79 6.12 -3.80 -10.43
CA GLN A 79 6.40 -2.97 -11.60
C GLN A 79 7.31 -1.78 -11.28
N ALA A 80 6.99 -1.01 -10.23
CA ALA A 80 7.83 0.11 -9.80
C ALA A 80 9.23 -0.34 -9.36
N GLY A 81 9.34 -1.50 -8.71
CA GLY A 81 10.60 -2.12 -8.32
C GLY A 81 11.47 -2.49 -9.53
N SER A 82 10.88 -3.05 -10.58
CA SER A 82 11.58 -3.32 -11.85
C SER A 82 12.11 -2.04 -12.50
N GLU A 83 11.29 -0.97 -12.54
CA GLU A 83 11.70 0.33 -13.08
C GLU A 83 12.87 0.93 -12.27
N VAL A 84 12.79 0.91 -10.93
CA VAL A 84 13.88 1.38 -10.06
C VAL A 84 15.13 0.52 -10.23
N SER A 85 15.00 -0.80 -10.32
CA SER A 85 16.11 -1.72 -10.49
C SER A 85 16.86 -1.48 -11.80
N ALA A 86 16.14 -1.19 -12.88
CA ALA A 86 16.72 -0.82 -14.17
C ALA A 86 17.49 0.52 -14.09
N LEU A 87 16.93 1.53 -13.41
CA LEU A 87 17.61 2.81 -13.17
C LEU A 87 18.88 2.67 -12.33
N LEU A 88 18.93 1.69 -11.42
CA LEU A 88 20.11 1.35 -10.62
C LEU A 88 21.15 0.51 -11.37
N GLY A 89 20.93 0.17 -12.65
CA GLY A 89 21.86 -0.61 -13.46
C GLY A 89 21.99 -2.07 -13.01
N ARG A 90 21.02 -2.60 -12.28
CA ARG A 90 21.00 -4.02 -11.88
C ARG A 90 20.64 -4.88 -13.09
N MET A 91 21.30 -6.01 -13.26
CA MET A 91 20.92 -6.97 -14.30
C MET A 91 19.49 -7.49 -14.05
N PRO A 92 18.62 -7.48 -15.06
CA PRO A 92 17.26 -7.99 -14.93
C PRO A 92 17.27 -9.50 -14.74
N SER A 93 16.29 -9.99 -13.98
CA SER A 93 16.00 -11.42 -13.81
C SER A 93 15.01 -11.89 -14.88
N ALA A 94 14.41 -13.07 -14.66
CA ALA A 94 13.40 -13.63 -15.54
C ALA A 94 12.28 -12.62 -15.86
N VAL A 95 11.89 -12.55 -17.13
CA VAL A 95 10.79 -11.70 -17.64
C VAL A 95 11.01 -10.19 -17.38
N GLY A 96 12.22 -9.76 -17.03
CA GLY A 96 12.55 -8.34 -16.80
C GLY A 96 12.28 -7.83 -15.39
N TYR A 97 12.00 -8.71 -14.43
CA TYR A 97 11.85 -8.33 -13.02
C TYR A 97 13.18 -8.01 -12.35
N GLN A 98 13.11 -7.27 -11.24
CA GLN A 98 14.28 -7.04 -10.39
C GLN A 98 14.78 -8.37 -9.78
N PRO A 99 16.11 -8.57 -9.64
CA PRO A 99 16.66 -9.78 -9.01
C PRO A 99 16.29 -9.90 -7.52
N THR A 100 15.91 -8.78 -6.89
CA THR A 100 15.52 -8.69 -5.48
C THR A 100 14.02 -8.90 -5.23
N LEU A 101 13.25 -9.30 -6.25
CA LEU A 101 11.77 -9.36 -6.19
C LEU A 101 11.27 -10.19 -5.00
N SER A 102 11.78 -11.41 -4.84
CA SER A 102 11.35 -12.31 -3.77
C SER A 102 11.63 -11.74 -2.39
N THR A 103 12.80 -11.13 -2.19
CA THR A 103 13.19 -10.53 -0.90
C THR A 103 12.38 -9.28 -0.59
N GLU A 104 12.16 -8.41 -1.58
CA GLU A 104 11.37 -7.18 -1.41
C GLU A 104 9.89 -7.49 -1.14
N MET A 105 9.33 -8.49 -1.83
CA MET A 105 7.97 -8.96 -1.58
C MET A 105 7.86 -9.61 -0.20
N GLY A 106 8.79 -10.49 0.16
CA GLY A 106 8.81 -11.14 1.47
C GLY A 106 8.89 -10.12 2.61
N SER A 107 9.80 -9.14 2.50
CA SER A 107 9.94 -8.09 3.52
C SER A 107 8.68 -7.25 3.70
N LEU A 108 7.84 -7.10 2.68
CA LEU A 108 6.56 -6.42 2.78
C LEU A 108 5.48 -7.32 3.37
N GLN A 109 5.35 -8.55 2.87
CA GLN A 109 4.25 -9.45 3.22
C GLN A 109 4.40 -10.03 4.64
N GLU A 110 5.63 -10.33 5.09
CA GLU A 110 5.86 -10.89 6.43
C GLU A 110 5.47 -9.92 7.56
N ARG A 111 5.45 -8.62 7.28
CA ARG A 111 4.99 -7.59 8.22
C ARG A 111 3.47 -7.53 8.35
N ILE A 112 2.75 -8.02 7.33
CA ILE A 112 1.30 -8.12 7.30
C ILE A 112 0.92 -9.44 7.99
N THR A 113 0.85 -9.40 9.31
CA THR A 113 0.56 -10.57 10.12
C THR A 113 -0.18 -10.19 11.40
N SER A 114 -0.79 -11.19 12.03
CA SER A 114 -1.36 -11.08 13.37
C SER A 114 -0.28 -11.27 14.41
N THR A 115 -0.25 -10.39 15.40
CA THR A 115 0.64 -10.46 16.55
C THR A 115 -0.16 -10.86 17.79
N LYS A 116 0.46 -10.79 18.97
CA LYS A 116 -0.24 -10.98 20.25
C LYS A 116 -1.03 -9.74 20.68
N GLU A 117 -0.70 -8.59 20.10
CA GLU A 117 -1.22 -7.27 20.48
C GLU A 117 -2.36 -6.81 19.56
N GLY A 118 -2.42 -7.33 18.33
CA GLY A 118 -3.52 -7.06 17.40
C GLY A 118 -3.36 -7.84 16.10
N SER A 119 -4.21 -7.54 15.12
CA SER A 119 -4.13 -8.18 13.79
C SER A 119 -4.18 -7.18 12.64
N ILE A 120 -3.49 -7.51 11.55
CA ILE A 120 -3.67 -6.84 10.26
C ILE A 120 -4.28 -7.85 9.30
N THR A 121 -5.54 -7.64 8.94
CA THR A 121 -6.20 -8.39 7.87
C THR A 121 -6.06 -7.61 6.57
N SER A 122 -5.27 -8.13 5.63
CA SER A 122 -5.00 -7.45 4.37
C SER A 122 -5.81 -8.02 3.21
N ILE A 123 -6.40 -7.12 2.42
CA ILE A 123 -7.09 -7.42 1.17
C ILE A 123 -6.31 -6.75 0.05
N GLN A 124 -5.77 -7.55 -0.86
CA GLN A 124 -4.83 -7.10 -1.87
C GLN A 124 -5.33 -7.46 -3.27
N ALA A 125 -5.49 -6.46 -4.14
CA ALA A 125 -5.77 -6.73 -5.55
C ALA A 125 -4.48 -7.19 -6.23
N VAL A 126 -4.52 -8.30 -6.97
CA VAL A 126 -3.39 -8.83 -7.75
C VAL A 126 -3.75 -8.80 -9.22
N TYR A 127 -3.07 -7.94 -9.98
CA TYR A 127 -3.14 -7.97 -11.44
C TYR A 127 -2.23 -9.09 -11.98
N VAL A 128 -2.77 -9.91 -12.89
CA VAL A 128 -2.09 -11.03 -13.56
C VAL A 128 -1.86 -10.69 -15.02
#